data_AF-A0A7S1B7S0-F1
#
_entry.id   AF-A0A7S1B7S0-F1
#
_cell.length_a   1.000
_cell.length_b   1.000
_cell.length_c   1.000
_cell.angle_alpha   90.00
_cell.angle_beta   90.00
_cell.angle_gamma   90.00
#
_symmetry.space_group_name_H-M   'P 1'
#
loop_
_entity.id
_entity.type
_entity.pdbx_description
1 polymer ?
#
loop_
_entity_poly.entity_id
_entity_poly.type
_entity_poly.pdbx_seq_one_letter_code
_entity_poly.pdbx_strand_id
1 'polypeptide(L)'
;ADVKRRSTNFYHALYNWTVGMLPGIPKKKIQDRATLPLNHAAIVDKLFEVHGHEILVDGYFNGDPHPGNILLMNQKKGTCPPLLGLIDYGQVKELSRADRLFLCRLTIALANDNRPEILRLMHASGFRSKNSDEDVMYKYCKIYFDQDGASVTGGKHLQAFIEELERLDPVEHIPPQLIMVHRATILLRGLAHALFQTRSVANVWRPIA
;
A
#
# COMPACT_ATOMS: atom_id res chain seq x y z
N ALA A 1 -20.95 11.10 16.85
CA ALA A 1 -21.08 9.71 17.34
C ALA A 1 -20.19 9.45 18.57
N ASP A 2 -18.92 9.87 18.59
CA ASP A 2 -17.97 9.50 19.65
C ASP A 2 -18.25 10.20 21.01
N VAL A 3 -18.73 11.45 21.01
CA VAL A 3 -19.09 12.20 22.24
C VAL A 3 -20.26 11.54 22.99
N LYS A 4 -21.32 11.16 22.27
CA LYS A 4 -22.51 10.50 22.83
C LYS A 4 -22.19 9.09 23.36
N ARG A 5 -21.22 8.40 22.75
CA ARG A 5 -20.70 7.11 23.24
C ARG A 5 -19.88 7.28 24.51
N ARG A 6 -18.94 8.24 24.54
CA ARG A 6 -18.13 8.55 25.72
C ARG A 6 -18.98 8.92 26.93
N SER A 7 -20.00 9.75 26.74
CA SER A 7 -20.95 10.08 27.80
C SER A 7 -21.70 8.84 28.29
N THR A 8 -22.24 8.02 27.38
CA THR A 8 -22.95 6.78 27.73
C THR A 8 -22.05 5.79 28.49
N ASN A 9 -20.79 5.62 28.05
CA ASN A 9 -19.81 4.78 28.71
C ASN A 9 -19.40 5.30 30.09
N PHE A 10 -19.30 6.62 30.25
CA PHE A 10 -19.05 7.23 31.54
C PHE A 10 -20.19 6.93 32.54
N TYR A 11 -21.45 7.06 32.11
CA TYR A 11 -22.61 6.69 32.94
C TYR A 11 -22.66 5.19 33.25
N HIS A 12 -22.31 4.33 32.28
CA HIS A 12 -22.25 2.89 32.50
C HIS A 12 -21.13 2.49 33.47
N ALA A 13 -19.96 3.14 33.38
CA ALA A 13 -18.86 2.95 34.31
C ALA A 13 -19.23 3.39 35.72
N LEU A 14 -19.84 4.58 35.87
CA LEU A 14 -20.30 5.09 37.16
C LEU A 14 -21.37 4.18 37.78
N TYR A 15 -22.33 3.69 36.98
CA TYR A 15 -23.34 2.73 37.44
C TYR A 15 -22.70 1.41 37.90
N ASN A 16 -21.75 0.88 37.13
CA ASN A 16 -21.07 -0.38 37.47
C ASN A 16 -20.19 -0.27 38.72
N TRP A 17 -19.63 0.92 38.98
CA TRP A 17 -18.81 1.20 40.16
C TRP A 17 -19.64 1.54 41.41
N THR A 18 -20.94 1.80 41.24
CA THR A 18 -21.85 2.11 42.34
C THR A 18 -22.84 0.96 42.55
N VAL A 19 -23.97 0.99 41.85
CA VAL A 19 -25.08 0.04 42.00
C VAL A 19 -24.71 -1.35 41.48
N GLY A 20 -23.90 -1.43 40.42
CA GLY A 20 -23.48 -2.70 39.82
C GLY A 20 -22.44 -3.49 40.62
N MET A 21 -22.01 -3.02 41.80
CA MET A 21 -21.18 -3.79 42.74
C MET A 21 -22.01 -4.61 43.75
N LEU A 22 -23.32 -4.34 43.84
CA LEU A 22 -24.20 -5.07 44.75
C LEU A 22 -24.46 -6.51 44.25
N PRO A 23 -24.53 -7.51 45.16
CA PRO A 23 -24.79 -8.89 44.78
C PRO A 23 -26.13 -9.02 44.05
N GLY A 24 -26.13 -9.72 42.91
CA GLY A 24 -27.34 -9.99 42.13
C GLY A 24 -27.78 -8.89 41.17
N ILE A 25 -27.10 -7.74 41.12
CA ILE A 25 -27.42 -6.67 40.16
C ILE A 25 -26.61 -6.84 38.86
N PRO A 26 -27.26 -6.86 37.69
CA PRO A 26 -26.57 -6.98 36.41
C PRO A 26 -25.78 -5.71 36.07
N LYS A 27 -24.50 -5.87 35.74
CA LYS A 27 -23.63 -4.78 35.26
C LYS A 27 -24.06 -4.33 33.86
N LYS A 28 -24.03 -3.02 33.61
CA LYS A 28 -24.25 -2.43 32.28
C LYS A 28 -23.03 -2.65 31.39
N LYS A 29 -23.24 -3.10 30.15
CA LYS A 29 -22.16 -3.27 29.17
C LYS A 29 -21.57 -1.91 28.79
N ILE A 30 -20.26 -1.75 28.96
CA ILE A 30 -19.53 -0.62 28.38
C ILE A 30 -19.47 -0.88 26.88
N GLN A 31 -19.88 0.11 26.07
CA GLN A 31 -19.76 0.01 24.62
C GLN A 31 -18.29 0.25 24.26
N ASP A 32 -17.55 -0.83 24.08
CA ASP A 32 -16.20 -0.72 23.59
C ASP A 32 -16.19 0.01 22.23
N ARG A 33 -15.05 0.58 21.81
CA ARG A 33 -14.88 0.71 20.36
C ARG A 33 -14.95 -0.74 19.93
N ALA A 34 -16.02 -1.16 19.26
CA ALA A 34 -15.93 -2.36 18.48
C ALA A 34 -14.76 -2.08 17.52
N THR A 35 -13.57 -2.58 17.85
CA THR A 35 -12.60 -2.97 16.85
C THR A 35 -13.37 -4.01 16.05
N LEU A 36 -14.14 -3.50 15.08
CA LEU A 36 -14.82 -4.31 14.11
C LEU A 36 -13.77 -5.30 13.63
N PRO A 37 -14.08 -6.60 13.49
CA PRO A 37 -13.18 -7.47 12.76
C PRO A 37 -13.04 -6.87 11.36
N LEU A 38 -11.96 -6.12 11.18
CA LEU A 38 -11.67 -5.41 9.96
C LEU A 38 -11.17 -6.45 8.98
N ASN A 39 -11.78 -6.49 7.80
CA ASN A 39 -11.23 -7.30 6.74
C ASN A 39 -10.00 -6.59 6.17
N HIS A 40 -8.85 -6.77 6.82
CA HIS A 40 -7.58 -6.17 6.42
C HIS A 40 -7.23 -6.53 4.97
N ALA A 41 -7.55 -7.77 4.53
CA ALA A 41 -7.33 -8.18 3.15
C ALA A 41 -8.13 -7.30 2.18
N ALA A 42 -9.44 -7.13 2.40
CA ALA A 42 -10.28 -6.30 1.54
C ALA A 42 -9.88 -4.82 1.57
N ILE A 43 -9.38 -4.31 2.70
CA ILE A 43 -8.87 -2.93 2.81
C ILE A 43 -7.63 -2.77 1.94
N VAL A 44 -6.66 -3.68 2.04
CA VAL A 44 -5.42 -3.63 1.25
C VAL A 44 -5.73 -3.81 -0.24
N ASP A 45 -6.57 -4.77 -0.60
CA ASP A 45 -6.96 -5.01 -1.99
C ASP A 45 -7.60 -3.74 -2.58
N LYS A 46 -8.54 -3.11 -1.85
CA LYS A 46 -9.20 -1.89 -2.32
C LYS A 46 -8.24 -0.71 -2.41
N LEU A 47 -7.30 -0.59 -1.49
CA LEU A 47 -6.32 0.48 -1.50
C LEU A 47 -5.38 0.38 -2.70
N PHE A 48 -4.88 -0.83 -3.01
CA PHE A 48 -4.04 -1.06 -4.18
C PHE A 48 -4.83 -0.84 -5.47
N GLU A 49 -6.09 -1.27 -5.54
CA GLU A 49 -6.97 -1.05 -6.68
C GLU A 49 -7.15 0.45 -6.98
N VAL A 50 -7.48 1.25 -5.96
CA VAL A 50 -7.69 2.71 -6.12
C VAL A 50 -6.42 3.40 -6.61
N HIS A 51 -5.27 3.15 -5.98
CA HIS A 51 -4.02 3.78 -6.40
C HIS A 51 -3.55 3.28 -7.77
N GLY A 52 -3.83 2.02 -8.12
CA GLY A 52 -3.58 1.49 -9.46
C GLY A 52 -4.40 2.21 -10.52
N HIS A 53 -5.67 2.51 -10.23
CA HIS A 53 -6.52 3.30 -11.12
C HIS A 53 -6.02 4.74 -11.28
N GLU A 54 -5.72 5.41 -10.16
CA GLU A 54 -5.16 6.78 -10.16
C GLU A 54 -3.89 6.88 -11.03
N ILE A 55 -2.99 5.89 -10.92
CA ILE A 55 -1.71 5.88 -11.64
C ILE A 55 -1.88 5.48 -13.12
N LEU A 56 -2.55 4.36 -13.40
CA LEU A 56 -2.60 3.77 -14.74
C LEU A 56 -3.71 4.34 -15.62
N VAL A 57 -4.85 4.71 -15.04
CA VAL A 57 -6.06 5.14 -15.77
C VAL A 57 -6.27 6.65 -15.73
N ASP A 58 -6.09 7.29 -14.59
CA ASP A 58 -6.31 8.74 -14.48
C ASP A 58 -5.04 9.51 -14.85
N GLY A 59 -3.88 9.04 -14.40
CA GLY A 59 -2.61 9.74 -14.56
C GLY A 59 -2.34 10.79 -13.50
N TYR A 60 -3.21 10.88 -12.50
CA TYR A 60 -3.09 11.79 -11.36
C TYR A 60 -3.15 10.96 -10.10
N PHE A 61 -2.09 10.99 -9.30
CA PHE A 61 -2.00 10.18 -8.10
C PHE A 61 -1.29 10.93 -6.98
N ASN A 62 -1.56 10.53 -5.74
CA ASN A 62 -0.79 11.03 -4.60
C ASN A 62 0.58 10.33 -4.56
N GLY A 63 1.67 11.11 -4.67
CA GLY A 63 3.03 10.58 -4.55
C GLY A 63 3.45 10.22 -3.12
N ASP A 64 2.61 10.53 -2.12
CA ASP A 64 2.84 10.24 -0.70
C ASP A 64 1.57 9.69 0.00
N PRO A 65 1.08 8.49 -0.38
CA PRO A 65 -0.11 7.89 0.21
C PRO A 65 0.20 7.29 1.61
N HIS A 66 0.68 8.12 2.53
CA HIS A 66 1.03 7.69 3.88
C HIS A 66 -0.22 7.19 4.63
N PRO A 67 -0.11 6.17 5.52
CA PRO A 67 -1.26 5.63 6.26
C PRO A 67 -2.09 6.67 7.03
N GLY A 68 -1.47 7.76 7.48
CA GLY A 68 -2.17 8.87 8.15
C GLY A 68 -3.21 9.58 7.27
N ASN A 69 -3.09 9.47 5.94
CA ASN A 69 -3.97 10.10 4.96
C ASN A 69 -5.11 9.17 4.50
N ILE A 70 -5.18 7.96 5.06
CA ILE A 70 -6.16 6.92 4.71
C ILE A 70 -7.11 6.73 5.89
N LEU A 71 -8.38 7.09 5.68
CA LEU A 71 -9.45 6.93 6.66
C LEU A 71 -10.30 5.72 6.30
N LEU A 72 -10.55 4.84 7.27
CA LEU A 72 -11.62 3.86 7.12
C LEU A 72 -12.95 4.51 7.49
N MET A 73 -13.84 4.62 6.52
CA MET A 73 -15.14 5.26 6.72
C MET A 73 -16.08 4.31 7.46
N ASN A 74 -16.87 4.87 8.37
CA ASN A 74 -17.73 4.08 9.25
C ASN A 74 -18.86 3.42 8.42
N GLN A 75 -18.75 2.11 8.21
CA GLN A 75 -19.75 1.30 7.53
C GLN A 75 -20.44 0.34 8.51
N LYS A 76 -21.66 -0.11 8.15
CA LYS A 76 -22.35 -1.17 8.90
C LYS A 76 -21.49 -2.44 8.91
N LYS A 77 -21.57 -3.22 9.98
CA LYS A 77 -20.88 -4.51 10.11
C LYS A 77 -21.19 -5.41 8.91
N GLY A 78 -20.16 -5.93 8.24
CA GLY A 78 -20.30 -6.82 7.08
C GLY A 78 -20.51 -6.13 5.72
N THR A 79 -20.44 -4.79 5.65
CA THR A 79 -20.49 -4.09 4.36
C THR A 79 -19.15 -4.28 3.64
N CYS A 80 -19.20 -4.90 2.46
CA CYS A 80 -18.08 -5.00 1.53
C CYS A 80 -18.54 -4.43 0.17
N PRO A 81 -17.67 -3.72 -0.57
CA PRO A 81 -16.27 -3.40 -0.24
C PRO A 81 -16.11 -2.31 0.84
N PRO A 82 -14.95 -2.26 1.53
CA PRO A 82 -14.65 -1.21 2.51
C PRO A 82 -14.65 0.17 1.84
N LEU A 83 -15.19 1.17 2.53
CA LEU A 83 -15.14 2.56 2.07
C LEU A 83 -13.91 3.26 2.66
N LEU A 84 -13.02 3.71 1.78
CA LEU A 84 -11.80 4.43 2.11
C LEU A 84 -11.98 5.92 1.81
N GLY A 85 -11.58 6.78 2.75
CA GLY A 85 -11.46 8.21 2.55
C GLY A 85 -9.99 8.59 2.42
N LEU A 86 -9.62 9.17 1.28
CA LEU A 86 -8.28 9.71 1.02
C LEU A 86 -8.36 11.22 1.16
N ILE A 87 -7.60 11.81 2.09
CA ILE A 87 -7.84 13.21 2.53
C ILE A 87 -6.72 14.19 2.16
N ASP A 88 -5.52 13.71 1.87
CA ASP A 88 -4.37 14.55 1.57
C ASP A 88 -3.88 14.25 0.17
N TYR A 89 -3.90 15.30 -0.67
CA TYR A 89 -3.41 15.30 -2.03
C TYR A 89 -2.41 16.47 -2.23
N GLY A 90 -1.72 16.88 -1.16
CA GLY A 90 -0.70 17.93 -1.22
C GLY A 90 0.52 17.56 -2.07
N GLN A 91 0.72 16.27 -2.33
CA GLN A 91 1.82 15.74 -3.14
C GLN A 91 1.33 15.03 -4.42
N VAL A 92 0.29 15.58 -5.07
CA VAL A 92 -0.18 15.06 -6.37
C VAL A 92 0.92 15.14 -7.44
N LYS A 93 0.99 14.08 -8.23
CA LYS A 93 1.84 13.96 -9.42
C LYS A 93 0.98 13.70 -10.63
N GLU A 94 1.43 14.22 -11.77
CA GLU A 94 0.84 14.00 -13.07
C GLU A 94 1.76 13.12 -13.92
N LEU A 95 1.18 12.17 -14.65
CA LEU A 95 1.86 11.32 -15.60
C LEU A 95 1.35 11.61 -17.00
N SER A 96 2.28 11.75 -17.95
CA SER A 96 1.91 11.83 -19.35
C SER A 96 1.25 10.53 -19.82
N ARG A 97 0.47 10.59 -20.89
CA ARG A 97 -0.09 9.38 -21.51
C ARG A 97 1.00 8.37 -21.90
N ALA A 98 2.18 8.84 -22.30
CA ALA A 98 3.30 7.98 -22.64
C ALA A 98 3.85 7.24 -21.42
N ASP A 99 4.04 7.93 -20.30
CA ASP A 99 4.50 7.33 -19.04
C ASP A 99 3.48 6.31 -18.50
N ARG A 100 2.19 6.62 -18.60
CA ARG A 100 1.13 5.67 -18.21
C ARG A 100 1.15 4.39 -19.04
N LEU A 101 1.25 4.52 -20.37
CA LEU A 101 1.34 3.36 -21.26
C LEU A 101 2.62 2.54 -20.99
N PHE A 102 3.72 3.22 -20.65
CA PHE A 102 4.94 2.55 -20.20
C PHE A 102 4.69 1.74 -18.93
N LEU A 103 4.07 2.34 -17.91
CA LEU A 103 3.76 1.69 -16.64
C LEU A 103 2.80 0.50 -16.84
N CYS A 104 1.76 0.62 -17.67
CA CYS A 104 0.88 -0.51 -18.00
C CYS A 104 1.66 -1.69 -18.57
N ARG A 105 2.55 -1.44 -19.54
CA ARG A 105 3.40 -2.49 -20.13
C ARG A 105 4.33 -3.10 -19.10
N LEU A 106 4.93 -2.28 -18.24
CA LEU A 106 5.81 -2.74 -17.17
C LEU A 106 5.05 -3.60 -16.15
N THR A 107 3.85 -3.18 -15.75
CA THR A 107 2.96 -3.94 -14.86
C THR A 107 2.62 -5.31 -15.46
N ILE A 108 2.25 -5.38 -16.74
CA ILE A 108 1.96 -6.65 -17.42
C ILE A 108 3.21 -7.53 -17.50
N ALA A 109 4.38 -6.93 -17.79
CA ALA A 109 5.63 -7.67 -17.87
C ALA A 109 6.05 -8.26 -16.51
N LEU A 110 5.92 -7.48 -15.43
CA LEU A 110 6.15 -7.91 -14.04
C LEU A 110 5.17 -9.00 -13.60
N ALA A 111 3.88 -8.86 -13.92
CA ALA A 111 2.86 -9.85 -13.55
C ALA A 111 3.06 -11.20 -14.27
N ASN A 112 3.70 -11.20 -15.44
CA ASN A 112 4.08 -12.41 -16.18
C ASN A 112 5.52 -12.88 -15.86
N ASP A 113 6.25 -12.19 -14.99
CA ASP A 113 7.68 -12.39 -14.72
C ASP A 113 8.51 -12.45 -16.03
N ASN A 114 8.10 -11.67 -17.05
CA ASN A 114 8.73 -11.66 -18.37
C ASN A 114 10.01 -10.81 -18.33
N ARG A 115 11.09 -11.45 -17.87
CA ARG A 115 12.39 -10.83 -17.63
C ARG A 115 12.96 -10.08 -18.85
N PRO A 116 12.99 -10.63 -20.08
CA PRO A 116 13.46 -9.89 -21.25
C PRO A 116 12.68 -8.60 -21.51
N GLU A 117 11.35 -8.62 -21.37
CA GLU A 117 10.53 -7.44 -21.59
C GLU A 117 10.73 -6.38 -20.49
N ILE A 118 10.88 -6.81 -19.23
CA ILE A 118 11.19 -5.91 -18.12
C ILE A 118 12.50 -5.16 -18.38
N LEU A 119 13.56 -5.87 -18.76
CA LEU A 119 14.86 -5.25 -19.04
C LEU A 119 14.77 -4.28 -20.22
N ARG A 120 14.12 -4.70 -21.31
CA ARG A 120 13.88 -3.83 -22.47
C ARG A 120 13.17 -2.53 -22.09
N LEU A 121 12.14 -2.61 -21.25
CA LEU A 121 11.40 -1.45 -20.75
C LEU A 121 12.27 -0.59 -19.82
N MET A 122 13.01 -1.19 -18.90
CA MET A 122 13.90 -0.46 -17.98
C MET A 122 14.96 0.33 -18.75
N HIS A 123 15.61 -0.27 -19.76
CA HIS A 123 16.53 0.44 -20.64
C HIS A 123 15.84 1.58 -21.40
N ALA A 124 14.66 1.32 -21.97
CA ALA A 124 13.90 2.33 -22.72
C ALA A 124 13.42 3.50 -21.84
N SER A 125 13.23 3.28 -20.54
CA SER A 125 12.87 4.33 -19.58
C SER A 125 14.00 5.32 -19.30
N GLY A 126 15.24 4.93 -19.61
CA GLY A 126 16.44 5.71 -19.30
C GLY A 126 17.08 5.39 -17.94
N PHE A 127 16.59 4.35 -17.22
CA PHE A 127 17.27 3.84 -16.03
C PHE A 127 18.72 3.46 -16.36
N ARG A 128 19.67 3.91 -15.52
CA ARG A 128 21.09 3.58 -15.65
C ARG A 128 21.70 3.22 -14.32
N SER A 129 22.48 2.14 -14.34
CA SER A 129 23.41 1.75 -13.29
C SER A 129 24.82 1.69 -13.87
N LYS A 130 25.83 1.75 -12.98
CA LYS A 130 27.24 1.89 -13.33
C LYS A 130 27.73 0.85 -14.35
N ASN A 131 27.33 -0.40 -14.18
CA ASN A 131 27.75 -1.54 -15.00
C ASN A 131 26.64 -2.02 -15.93
N SER A 132 25.42 -1.45 -15.84
CA SER A 132 24.23 -1.93 -16.55
C SER A 132 23.98 -3.43 -16.36
N ASP A 133 24.20 -3.93 -15.12
CA ASP A 133 23.97 -5.31 -14.77
C ASP A 133 22.47 -5.65 -14.83
N GLU A 134 22.11 -6.55 -15.74
CA GLU A 134 20.72 -6.95 -15.98
C GLU A 134 20.10 -7.75 -14.81
N ASP A 135 20.90 -8.48 -14.01
CA ASP A 135 20.40 -9.16 -12.81
C ASP A 135 20.05 -8.14 -11.72
N VAL A 136 20.91 -7.13 -11.53
CA VAL A 136 20.69 -6.06 -10.55
C VAL A 136 19.52 -5.17 -10.99
N MET A 137 19.46 -4.76 -12.25
CA MET A 137 18.37 -3.96 -12.81
C MET A 137 17.01 -4.66 -12.68
N TYR A 138 16.96 -5.96 -12.97
CA TYR A 138 15.75 -6.77 -12.80
C TYR A 138 15.26 -6.77 -11.34
N LYS A 139 16.18 -6.97 -10.38
CA LYS A 139 15.86 -6.95 -8.95
C LYS A 139 15.39 -5.57 -8.49
N TYR A 140 16.03 -4.48 -8.92
CA TYR A 140 15.55 -3.12 -8.64
C TYR A 140 14.13 -2.92 -9.16
N CYS A 141 13.83 -3.34 -10.40
CA CYS A 141 12.50 -3.20 -10.97
C CYS A 141 11.43 -3.97 -10.15
N LYS A 142 11.72 -5.21 -9.75
CA LYS A 142 10.83 -6.02 -8.89
C LYS A 142 10.56 -5.33 -7.56
N ILE A 143 11.62 -4.83 -6.91
CA ILE A 143 11.52 -4.15 -5.63
C ILE A 143 10.75 -2.84 -5.75
N TYR A 144 10.97 -2.07 -6.82
CA TYR A 144 10.37 -0.76 -6.97
C TYR A 144 8.89 -0.82 -7.34
N PHE A 145 8.48 -1.80 -8.15
CA PHE A 145 7.15 -1.79 -8.77
C PHE A 145 6.28 -3.01 -8.45
N ASP A 146 6.78 -4.03 -7.76
CA ASP A 146 6.03 -5.28 -7.56
C ASP A 146 6.02 -5.79 -6.11
N GLN A 147 7.13 -6.39 -5.66
CA GLN A 147 7.18 -7.12 -4.38
C GLN A 147 8.60 -7.28 -3.83
N ASP A 148 8.70 -7.52 -2.51
CA ASP A 148 9.90 -7.73 -1.70
C ASP A 148 9.86 -9.05 -0.92
N GLY A 149 9.05 -10.00 -1.39
CA GLY A 149 8.99 -11.34 -0.81
C GLY A 149 10.34 -12.05 -0.88
N ALA A 150 10.46 -13.15 -0.13
CA ALA A 150 11.69 -13.95 -0.07
C ALA A 150 12.17 -14.47 -1.43
N SER A 151 11.27 -14.60 -2.42
CA SER A 151 11.61 -14.95 -3.80
C SER A 151 12.47 -13.90 -4.52
N VAL A 152 12.44 -12.65 -4.06
CA VAL A 152 13.24 -11.54 -4.61
C VAL A 152 14.42 -11.24 -3.71
N THR A 153 14.18 -11.09 -2.40
CA THR A 153 15.18 -10.62 -1.44
C THR A 153 16.02 -11.75 -0.82
N GLY A 154 15.68 -13.01 -1.08
CA GLY A 154 16.29 -14.15 -0.37
C GLY A 154 16.01 -14.17 1.13
N GLY A 155 14.93 -13.49 1.57
CA GLY A 155 14.57 -13.35 2.98
C GLY A 155 15.32 -12.24 3.73
N LYS A 156 16.16 -11.46 3.04
CA LYS A 156 16.82 -10.29 3.63
C LYS A 156 15.82 -9.18 3.89
N HIS A 157 16.09 -8.38 4.92
CA HIS A 157 15.38 -7.13 5.13
C HIS A 157 15.56 -6.20 3.92
N LEU A 158 14.49 -5.53 3.50
CA LEU A 158 14.46 -4.73 2.26
C LEU A 158 15.61 -3.72 2.17
N GLN A 159 15.89 -3.01 3.27
CA GLN A 159 16.98 -2.03 3.32
C GLN A 159 18.35 -2.67 3.07
N ALA A 160 18.63 -3.81 3.70
CA ALA A 160 19.90 -4.51 3.55
C ALA A 160 20.05 -5.11 2.14
N PHE A 161 18.93 -5.51 1.53
CA PHE A 161 18.91 -5.97 0.15
C PHE A 161 19.22 -4.83 -0.83
N ILE A 162 18.61 -3.66 -0.64
CA ILE A 162 18.91 -2.47 -1.47
C ILE A 162 20.37 -2.05 -1.34
N GLU A 163 20.94 -2.05 -0.12
CA GLU A 163 22.35 -1.75 0.12
C GLU A 163 23.29 -2.76 -0.57
N GLU A 164 22.89 -4.03 -0.63
CA GLU A 164 23.61 -5.05 -1.39
C GLU A 164 23.54 -4.81 -2.90
N LEU A 165 22.37 -4.48 -3.46
CA LEU A 165 22.25 -4.14 -4.87
C LEU A 165 23.11 -2.92 -5.21
N GLU A 166 23.10 -1.90 -4.37
CA GLU A 166 23.88 -0.68 -4.56
C GLU A 166 25.39 -0.95 -4.52
N ARG A 167 25.83 -1.91 -3.70
CA ARG A 167 27.23 -2.35 -3.68
C ARG A 167 27.62 -3.13 -4.95
N LEU A 168 26.70 -3.89 -5.53
CA LEU A 168 26.95 -4.70 -6.72
C LEU A 168 26.96 -3.85 -7.99
N ASP A 169 25.93 -3.03 -8.19
CA ASP A 169 25.83 -2.13 -9.33
C ASP A 169 25.10 -0.83 -8.93
N PRO A 170 25.86 0.22 -8.54
CA PRO A 170 25.32 1.50 -8.11
C PRO A 170 24.38 2.13 -9.14
N VAL A 171 23.24 2.66 -8.69
CA VAL A 171 22.28 3.33 -9.57
C VAL A 171 22.72 4.78 -9.82
N GLU A 172 22.93 5.12 -11.09
CA GLU A 172 23.38 6.45 -11.49
C GLU A 172 22.22 7.38 -11.87
N HIS A 173 21.16 6.81 -12.45
CA HIS A 173 20.02 7.59 -12.91
C HIS A 173 18.72 6.78 -12.85
N ILE A 174 17.72 7.36 -12.17
CA ILE A 174 16.34 6.87 -12.18
C ILE A 174 15.47 7.99 -12.76
N PRO A 175 14.62 7.69 -13.76
CA PRO A 175 13.67 8.66 -14.28
C PRO A 175 12.74 9.20 -13.17
N PRO A 176 12.53 10.52 -13.04
CA PRO A 176 11.75 11.10 -11.94
C PRO A 176 10.33 10.55 -11.78
N GLN A 177 9.65 10.23 -12.90
CA GLN A 177 8.31 9.65 -12.88
C GLN A 177 8.29 8.25 -12.25
N LEU A 178 9.35 7.47 -12.44
CA LEU A 178 9.51 6.14 -11.85
C LEU A 178 9.75 6.23 -10.34
N ILE A 179 10.49 7.25 -9.88
CA ILE A 179 10.71 7.51 -8.45
C ILE A 179 9.39 7.76 -7.73
N MET A 180 8.50 8.58 -8.32
CA MET A 180 7.23 8.93 -7.67
C MET A 180 6.28 7.74 -7.58
N VAL A 181 6.18 6.93 -8.64
CA VAL A 181 5.38 5.70 -8.61
C VAL A 181 5.96 4.69 -7.64
N HIS A 182 7.28 4.51 -7.63
CA HIS A 182 7.98 3.67 -6.64
C HIS A 182 7.67 4.11 -5.20
N ARG A 183 7.70 5.42 -4.92
CA ARG A 183 7.39 5.94 -3.59
C ARG A 183 5.96 5.61 -3.17
N ALA A 184 4.99 5.73 -4.08
CA ALA A 184 3.61 5.35 -3.80
C ALA A 184 3.49 3.85 -3.51
N THR A 185 4.07 2.99 -4.36
CA THR A 185 3.99 1.53 -4.17
C THR A 185 4.65 1.06 -2.89
N ILE A 186 5.79 1.63 -2.49
CA ILE A 186 6.49 1.20 -1.26
C ILE A 186 5.72 1.60 0.01
N LEU A 187 5.04 2.76 0.02
CA LEU A 187 4.19 3.16 1.15
C LEU A 187 2.96 2.27 1.27
N LEU A 188 2.30 1.95 0.14
CA LEU A 188 1.19 1.01 0.09
C LEU A 188 1.60 -0.38 0.59
N ARG A 189 2.77 -0.85 0.16
CA ARG A 189 3.32 -2.14 0.61
C ARG A 189 3.76 -2.12 2.06
N GLY A 190 4.29 -1.01 2.57
CA GLY A 190 4.58 -0.84 3.99
C GLY A 190 3.33 -1.00 4.86
N LEU A 191 2.20 -0.42 4.43
CA LEU A 191 0.91 -0.62 5.09
C LEU A 191 0.44 -2.09 4.98
N ALA A 192 0.56 -2.70 3.81
CA ALA A 192 0.22 -4.11 3.60
C ALA A 192 1.03 -5.03 4.53
N HIS A 193 2.33 -4.77 4.70
CA HIS A 193 3.20 -5.46 5.66
C HIS A 193 2.72 -5.28 7.10
N ALA A 194 2.41 -4.04 7.52
CA ALA A 194 1.91 -3.75 8.86
C ALA A 194 0.58 -4.47 9.19
N LEU A 195 -0.22 -4.79 8.15
CA LEU A 195 -1.48 -5.52 8.27
C LEU A 195 -1.34 -7.03 8.01
N PHE A 196 -0.13 -7.53 7.75
CA PHE A 196 0.15 -8.92 7.36
C PHE A 196 -0.64 -9.36 6.12
N GLN A 197 -0.78 -8.47 5.13
CA GLN A 197 -1.56 -8.67 3.90
C GLN A 197 -0.74 -8.29 2.66
N THR A 198 0.45 -8.84 2.52
CA THR A 198 1.33 -8.55 1.36
C THR A 198 0.68 -9.00 0.04
N ARG A 199 0.97 -8.24 -1.02
CA ARG A 199 0.48 -8.49 -2.40
C ARG A 199 1.61 -8.19 -3.38
N SER A 200 1.56 -8.86 -4.53
CA SER A 200 2.27 -8.39 -5.73
C SER A 200 1.47 -7.23 -6.32
N VAL A 201 2.08 -6.05 -6.37
CA VAL A 201 1.45 -4.86 -6.97
C VAL A 201 1.10 -5.15 -8.43
N ALA A 202 2.02 -5.79 -9.16
CA ALA A 202 1.83 -6.07 -10.58
C ALA A 202 0.61 -6.96 -10.83
N ASN A 203 0.39 -7.98 -10.00
CA ASN A 203 -0.77 -8.87 -10.11
C ASN A 203 -2.09 -8.16 -9.78
N VAL A 204 -2.12 -7.28 -8.77
CA VAL A 204 -3.32 -6.51 -8.43
C VAL A 204 -3.66 -5.49 -9.52
N TRP A 205 -2.65 -4.88 -10.14
CA TRP A 205 -2.83 -3.86 -11.17
C TRP A 205 -2.98 -4.43 -12.59
N ARG A 206 -2.64 -5.70 -12.83
CA ARG A 206 -2.80 -6.38 -14.11
C ARG A 206 -4.16 -6.18 -14.80
N PRO A 207 -5.33 -6.30 -14.13
CA PRO A 207 -6.62 -6.07 -14.79
C PRO A 207 -6.90 -4.59 -15.12
N ILE A 208 -6.14 -3.66 -14.54
CA ILE A 208 -6.25 -2.21 -14.76
C ILE A 208 -5.35 -1.78 -15.93
N ALA A 209 -4.20 -2.44 -16.09
CA ALA A 209 -3.18 -2.19 -17.10
C ALA A 209 -3.59 -2.63 -18.51
#